data_AF-A0AAC9AHB8-F1
#
_entry.id   AF-A0AAC9AHB8-F1
#
_cell.length_a   1.000
_cell.length_b   1.000
_cell.length_c   1.000
_cell.angle_alpha   90.00
_cell.angle_beta   90.00
_cell.angle_gamma   90.00
#
_symmetry.space_group_name_H-M   'P 1'
#
loop_
_entity.id
_entity.type
_entity.pdbx_description
1 polymer ?
#
loop_
_entity_poly.entity_id
_entity_poly.type
_entity_poly.pdbx_seq_one_letter_code
_entity_poly.pdbx_strand_id
1 'polypeptide(L)'
;MVALGLGATVTSAVTQAADAVTREEAEAIQRKLVTLDTHLDTPAHLVRPGFDIMERHTYGHDFSQVDVPRMQEGALDGGFWVLYTPQGPLTTEGYQQSRDTALLRALAVRTMVTEHPETFALALNPDDASEIKKAGKHIVYMSMENSYPLGTDMSLLETFYKFGLRMAGPVHFKNNQLGDSSTDPEGVKWGGLSPLGETFVSEANRLGIVLDGSHAHDETVKDMIKLSKTPIILSHTGVKAIYDHPRNIDDDLLKQLAESGGVIQMNAYSDYLTALPENPERKEAYKGLMAMVKQGADHKDLLEKRREIEHEHPAVKASFDVYMKHFLHALAVVGPKHVGIGADWDGGGGVDDMMDVVNLPMITQRLLEEGYTEEDLADIWSGNALRVLQQAQDYAASLKTASK
;
A
#
# COMPACT_ATOMS: atom_id res chain seq x y z
N MET A 1 40.67 58.21 32.44
CA MET A 1 40.52 56.75 32.25
C MET A 1 39.38 56.29 33.15
N VAL A 2 38.60 55.31 32.68
CA VAL A 2 37.40 54.68 33.30
C VAL A 2 36.10 55.47 33.12
N ALA A 3 34.97 54.93 32.66
CA ALA A 3 34.61 54.00 31.57
C ALA A 3 33.07 54.17 31.46
N LEU A 4 32.53 54.47 30.27
CA LEU A 4 31.09 54.50 30.02
C LEU A 4 30.57 53.05 29.93
N GLY A 5 29.64 52.67 30.81
CA GLY A 5 28.87 51.44 30.69
C GLY A 5 27.61 51.67 29.84
N LEU A 6 27.61 51.18 28.60
CA LEU A 6 26.38 51.00 27.83
C LEU A 6 25.62 49.79 28.40
N GLY A 7 24.41 50.02 28.91
CA GLY A 7 23.46 48.96 29.22
C GLY A 7 22.84 48.43 27.92
N ALA A 8 23.23 47.22 27.51
CA ALA A 8 22.55 46.48 26.46
C ALA A 8 21.29 45.83 27.05
N THR A 9 20.11 46.32 26.67
CA THR A 9 18.85 45.63 26.91
C THR A 9 18.78 44.42 25.99
N VAL A 10 18.96 43.23 26.55
CA VAL A 10 18.70 41.96 25.87
C VAL A 10 17.18 41.77 25.85
N THR A 11 16.54 42.07 24.73
CA THR A 11 15.17 41.60 24.45
C THR A 11 15.24 40.10 24.18
N SER A 12 14.89 39.30 25.18
CA SER A 12 14.61 37.88 24.98
C SER A 12 13.35 37.75 24.13
N ALA A 13 13.52 37.41 22.85
CA ALA A 13 12.42 36.93 22.03
C ALA A 13 11.98 35.59 22.61
N VAL A 14 10.83 35.59 23.29
CA VAL A 14 10.11 34.36 23.62
C VAL A 14 9.61 33.82 22.29
N THR A 15 10.30 32.83 21.73
CA THR A 15 9.73 31.98 20.68
C THR A 15 8.51 31.30 21.30
N GLN A 16 7.32 31.78 20.94
CA GLN A 16 6.08 31.09 21.20
C GLN A 16 6.20 29.73 20.53
N ALA A 17 6.23 28.66 21.33
CA ALA A 17 6.04 27.31 20.80
C ALA A 17 4.74 27.34 20.01
N ALA A 18 4.76 26.91 18.75
CA ALA A 18 3.53 26.69 18.01
C ALA A 18 2.64 25.78 18.87
N ASP A 19 1.35 26.15 19.03
CA ASP A 19 0.41 25.30 19.76
C ASP A 19 0.44 23.90 19.13
N ALA A 20 0.57 22.87 19.96
CA ALA A 20 0.64 21.49 19.48
C ALA A 20 -0.66 21.12 18.77
N VAL A 21 -0.57 20.57 17.56
CA VAL A 21 -1.72 20.15 16.75
C VAL A 21 -2.45 19.03 17.50
N THR A 22 -3.74 19.22 17.78
CA THR A 22 -4.55 18.19 18.44
C THR A 22 -4.97 17.09 17.47
N ARG A 23 -5.29 15.90 18.00
CA ARG A 23 -5.79 14.78 17.19
C ARG A 23 -7.13 15.13 16.54
N GLU A 24 -7.98 15.87 17.25
CA GLU A 24 -9.28 16.32 16.76
C GLU A 24 -9.14 17.32 15.60
N GLU A 25 -8.17 18.24 15.66
CA GLU A 25 -7.88 19.16 14.55
C GLU A 25 -7.35 18.42 13.32
N ALA A 26 -6.42 17.48 13.52
CA ALA A 26 -5.88 16.64 12.45
C ALA A 26 -6.98 15.81 11.77
N GLU A 27 -7.84 15.18 12.55
CA GLU A 27 -8.98 14.42 12.04
C GLU A 27 -9.96 15.33 11.28
N ALA A 28 -10.26 16.53 11.79
CA ALA A 28 -11.15 17.48 11.12
C ALA A 28 -10.60 17.97 9.78
N ILE A 29 -9.28 18.12 9.65
CA ILE A 29 -8.61 18.40 8.37
C ILE A 29 -8.72 17.18 7.45
N GLN A 30 -8.33 16.01 7.93
CA GLN A 30 -8.35 14.77 7.14
C GLN A 30 -9.74 14.46 6.58
N ARG A 31 -10.82 14.66 7.35
CA ARG A 31 -12.21 14.44 6.89
C ARG A 31 -12.61 15.30 5.70
N LYS A 32 -11.99 16.48 5.51
CA LYS A 32 -12.24 17.35 4.35
C LYS A 32 -11.54 16.85 3.08
N LEU A 33 -10.43 16.13 3.22
CA LEU A 33 -9.61 15.62 2.12
C LEU A 33 -10.20 14.32 1.56
N VAL A 34 -9.84 13.95 0.33
CA VAL A 34 -10.01 12.56 -0.13
C VAL A 34 -8.84 11.74 0.40
N THR A 35 -9.13 10.69 1.15
CA THR A 35 -8.13 9.81 1.77
C THR A 35 -8.17 8.41 1.17
N LEU A 36 -7.03 7.97 0.66
CA LEU A 36 -6.86 6.67 0.04
C LEU A 36 -5.65 5.96 0.62
N ASP A 37 -5.76 4.66 0.79
CA ASP A 37 -4.61 3.76 0.96
C ASP A 37 -4.43 2.94 -0.33
N THR A 38 -3.20 2.86 -0.85
CA THR A 38 -2.93 2.15 -2.11
C THR A 38 -2.76 0.64 -1.96
N HIS A 39 -2.88 0.08 -0.76
CA HIS A 39 -2.67 -1.34 -0.51
C HIS A 39 -3.56 -1.89 0.63
N LEU A 40 -4.84 -2.11 0.32
CA LEU A 40 -5.81 -2.73 1.22
C LEU A 40 -5.99 -4.21 0.88
N ASP A 41 -5.39 -5.09 1.68
CA ASP A 41 -5.45 -6.54 1.52
C ASP A 41 -6.73 -7.19 2.07
N THR A 42 -7.66 -6.34 2.53
CA THR A 42 -8.99 -6.69 3.04
C THR A 42 -9.79 -7.66 2.16
N PRO A 43 -9.64 -7.70 0.81
CA PRO A 43 -10.25 -8.75 0.01
C PRO A 43 -9.91 -10.19 0.46
N ALA A 44 -8.78 -10.41 1.14
CA ALA A 44 -8.43 -11.70 1.74
C ALA A 44 -9.39 -12.13 2.87
N HIS A 45 -10.13 -11.18 3.46
CA HIS A 45 -11.16 -11.41 4.47
C HIS A 45 -12.56 -11.59 3.86
N LEU A 46 -12.87 -10.94 2.74
CA LEU A 46 -14.19 -11.02 2.09
C LEU A 46 -14.60 -12.44 1.67
N VAL A 47 -13.63 -13.32 1.45
CA VAL A 47 -13.87 -14.72 1.08
C VAL A 47 -13.92 -15.65 2.30
N ARG A 48 -13.78 -15.13 3.52
CA ARG A 48 -13.77 -15.92 4.76
C ARG A 48 -15.19 -16.06 5.31
N PRO A 49 -15.64 -17.30 5.64
CA PRO A 49 -16.93 -17.49 6.30
C PRO A 49 -17.02 -16.71 7.62
N GLY A 50 -18.09 -15.94 7.79
CA GLY A 50 -18.40 -15.21 9.03
C GLY A 50 -17.73 -13.85 9.17
N PHE A 51 -16.92 -13.41 8.21
CA PHE A 51 -16.46 -12.02 8.14
C PHE A 51 -17.53 -11.17 7.45
N ASP A 52 -17.86 -10.03 8.04
CA ASP A 52 -18.77 -9.03 7.48
C ASP A 52 -18.11 -7.67 7.56
N ILE A 53 -17.82 -7.05 6.40
CA ILE A 53 -17.13 -5.76 6.35
C ILE A 53 -17.96 -4.61 6.93
N MET A 54 -19.28 -4.79 7.06
CA MET A 54 -20.18 -3.79 7.62
C MET A 54 -20.16 -3.78 9.15
N GLU A 55 -19.68 -4.86 9.77
CA GLU A 55 -19.61 -5.01 11.22
C GLU A 55 -18.29 -4.51 11.78
N ARG A 56 -18.32 -4.07 13.04
CA ARG A 56 -17.10 -3.59 13.71
C ARG A 56 -16.29 -4.76 14.23
N HIS A 57 -15.05 -4.89 13.76
CA HIS A 57 -14.09 -5.89 14.25
C HIS A 57 -13.00 -5.27 15.12
N THR A 58 -12.06 -6.10 15.57
CA THR A 58 -10.88 -5.67 16.33
C THR A 58 -9.69 -6.57 15.99
N TYR A 59 -8.52 -5.96 15.77
CA TYR A 59 -7.30 -6.71 15.45
C TYR A 59 -7.01 -7.84 16.46
N GLY A 60 -7.24 -7.61 17.75
CA GLY A 60 -7.00 -8.62 18.80
C GLY A 60 -7.91 -9.86 18.75
N HIS A 61 -9.03 -9.82 18.00
CA HIS A 61 -9.99 -10.91 17.93
C HIS A 61 -9.92 -11.70 16.62
N ASP A 62 -10.00 -11.00 15.48
CA ASP A 62 -10.10 -11.60 14.14
C ASP A 62 -8.91 -11.23 13.23
N PHE A 63 -8.00 -10.38 13.73
CA PHE A 63 -6.82 -9.89 13.04
C PHE A 63 -7.08 -9.09 11.77
N SER A 64 -8.33 -8.63 11.55
CA SER A 64 -8.62 -7.67 10.50
C SER A 64 -8.23 -6.26 10.95
N GLN A 65 -7.96 -5.40 9.99
CA GLN A 65 -7.50 -4.02 10.17
C GLN A 65 -8.40 -3.01 9.47
N VAL A 66 -9.35 -3.50 8.65
CA VAL A 66 -10.26 -2.66 7.86
C VAL A 66 -11.68 -3.21 7.94
N ASP A 67 -12.62 -2.36 8.33
CA ASP A 67 -14.06 -2.53 8.19
C ASP A 67 -14.74 -1.15 8.16
N VAL A 68 -16.01 -1.09 7.78
CA VAL A 68 -16.73 0.18 7.59
C VAL A 68 -16.72 1.05 8.86
N PRO A 69 -17.04 0.52 10.07
CA PRO A 69 -16.94 1.32 11.29
C PRO A 69 -15.55 1.90 11.52
N ARG A 70 -14.47 1.12 11.37
CA ARG A 70 -13.11 1.61 11.56
C ARG A 70 -12.66 2.58 10.46
N MET A 71 -13.09 2.40 9.21
CA MET A 71 -12.85 3.37 8.14
C MET A 71 -13.48 4.73 8.47
N GLN A 72 -14.68 4.74 9.03
CA GLN A 72 -15.36 5.97 9.45
C GLN A 72 -14.67 6.65 10.65
N GLU A 73 -14.30 5.86 11.66
CA GLU A 73 -13.53 6.32 12.84
C GLU A 73 -12.18 6.91 12.41
N GLY A 74 -11.47 6.21 11.53
CA GLY A 74 -10.15 6.59 11.01
C GLY A 74 -10.15 7.67 9.93
N ALA A 75 -11.32 8.16 9.51
CA ALA A 75 -11.49 9.07 8.39
C ALA A 75 -10.77 8.58 7.11
N LEU A 76 -10.96 7.30 6.76
CA LEU A 76 -10.51 6.68 5.52
C LEU A 76 -11.67 6.59 4.52
N ASP A 77 -11.54 7.25 3.37
CA ASP A 77 -12.57 7.24 2.33
C ASP A 77 -12.51 5.99 1.47
N GLY A 78 -11.37 5.31 1.36
CA GLY A 78 -11.26 4.05 0.62
C GLY A 78 -9.84 3.78 0.15
N GLY A 79 -9.69 3.12 -0.99
CA GLY A 79 -8.36 2.77 -1.47
C GLY A 79 -8.33 1.81 -2.65
N PHE A 80 -7.18 1.18 -2.82
CA PHE A 80 -6.95 0.09 -3.77
C PHE A 80 -7.06 -1.25 -3.07
N TRP A 81 -8.10 -2.00 -3.40
CA TRP A 81 -8.45 -3.29 -2.83
C TRP A 81 -7.71 -4.39 -3.61
N VAL A 82 -6.86 -5.13 -2.90
CA VAL A 82 -5.81 -5.95 -3.49
C VAL A 82 -6.30 -7.33 -3.91
N LEU A 83 -6.02 -7.67 -5.17
CA LEU A 83 -6.16 -9.00 -5.75
C LEU A 83 -4.88 -9.81 -5.57
N TYR A 84 -4.52 -10.09 -4.31
CA TYR A 84 -3.29 -10.82 -3.97
C TYR A 84 -3.38 -12.31 -4.36
N THR A 85 -2.28 -12.83 -4.93
CA THR A 85 -2.05 -14.28 -5.04
C THR A 85 -0.63 -14.69 -4.63
N PRO A 86 -0.46 -15.78 -3.86
CA PRO A 86 0.86 -16.28 -3.50
C PRO A 86 1.61 -16.78 -4.73
N GLN A 87 2.94 -16.65 -4.71
CA GLN A 87 3.78 -17.19 -5.78
C GLN A 87 3.80 -18.72 -5.75
N GLY A 88 3.54 -19.35 -6.90
CA GLY A 88 3.57 -20.80 -7.09
C GLY A 88 4.60 -21.26 -8.14
N PRO A 89 4.63 -22.57 -8.45
CA PRO A 89 5.49 -23.13 -9.51
C PRO A 89 5.18 -22.54 -10.88
N LEU A 90 6.19 -22.30 -11.71
CA LEU A 90 6.01 -21.77 -13.07
C LEU A 90 5.57 -22.85 -14.08
N THR A 91 4.41 -23.47 -13.82
CA THR A 91 3.78 -24.49 -14.65
C THR A 91 2.37 -24.07 -15.06
N THR A 92 1.83 -24.69 -16.12
CA THR A 92 0.47 -24.45 -16.60
C THR A 92 -0.57 -24.60 -15.49
N GLU A 93 -0.45 -25.64 -14.67
CA GLU A 93 -1.36 -25.92 -13.56
C GLU A 93 -1.28 -24.82 -12.48
N GLY A 94 -0.07 -24.38 -12.14
CA GLY A 94 0.14 -23.31 -11.17
C GLY A 94 -0.47 -21.98 -11.65
N TYR A 95 -0.27 -21.64 -12.92
CA TYR A 95 -0.89 -20.45 -13.53
C TYR A 95 -2.42 -20.53 -13.48
N GLN A 96 -3.02 -21.68 -13.84
CA GLN A 96 -4.47 -21.85 -13.84
C GLN A 96 -5.07 -21.73 -12.42
N GLN A 97 -4.46 -22.37 -11.43
CA GLN A 97 -4.91 -22.27 -10.04
C GLN A 97 -4.83 -20.84 -9.51
N SER A 98 -3.74 -20.14 -9.81
CA SER A 98 -3.55 -18.75 -9.40
C SER A 98 -4.52 -17.80 -10.12
N ARG A 99 -4.75 -17.99 -11.42
CA ARG A 99 -5.76 -17.27 -12.21
C ARG A 99 -7.15 -17.40 -11.59
N ASP A 100 -7.58 -18.61 -11.29
CA ASP A 100 -8.91 -18.85 -10.74
C ASP A 100 -9.05 -18.21 -9.34
N THR A 101 -7.97 -18.24 -8.53
CA THR A 101 -7.91 -17.52 -7.24
C THR A 101 -8.04 -16.01 -7.39
N ALA A 102 -7.29 -15.40 -8.33
CA ALA A 102 -7.37 -13.96 -8.59
C ALA A 102 -8.75 -13.53 -9.10
N LEU A 103 -9.39 -14.35 -9.95
CA LEU A 103 -10.76 -14.10 -10.42
C LEU A 103 -11.77 -14.18 -9.29
N LEU A 104 -11.67 -15.18 -8.41
CA LEU A 104 -12.54 -15.27 -7.23
C LEU A 104 -12.37 -14.07 -6.30
N ARG A 105 -11.14 -13.58 -6.12
CA ARG A 105 -10.89 -12.36 -5.34
C ARG A 105 -11.52 -11.13 -5.98
N ALA A 106 -11.39 -10.98 -7.31
CA ALA A 106 -12.02 -9.88 -8.05
C ALA A 106 -13.55 -9.93 -7.93
N LEU A 107 -14.13 -11.14 -8.01
CA LEU A 107 -15.56 -11.35 -7.80
C LEU A 107 -15.97 -10.97 -6.38
N ALA A 108 -15.22 -11.34 -5.34
CA ALA A 108 -15.52 -10.98 -3.96
C ALA A 108 -15.60 -9.45 -3.76
N VAL A 109 -14.64 -8.70 -4.31
CA VAL A 109 -14.66 -7.22 -4.26
C VAL A 109 -15.89 -6.67 -5.00
N ARG A 110 -16.20 -7.19 -6.19
CA ARG A 110 -17.40 -6.75 -6.94
C ARG A 110 -18.70 -7.10 -6.24
N THR A 111 -18.78 -8.25 -5.60
CA THR A 111 -19.93 -8.69 -4.80
C THR A 111 -20.14 -7.74 -3.64
N MET A 112 -19.08 -7.43 -2.86
CA MET A 112 -19.14 -6.45 -1.76
C MET A 112 -19.74 -5.11 -2.21
N VAL A 113 -19.26 -4.55 -3.33
CA VAL A 113 -19.79 -3.29 -3.89
C VAL A 113 -21.26 -3.43 -4.34
N THR A 114 -21.64 -4.58 -4.87
CA THR A 114 -23.00 -4.82 -5.40
C THR A 114 -24.02 -5.08 -4.29
N GLU A 115 -23.60 -5.72 -3.19
CA GLU A 115 -24.45 -6.03 -2.03
C GLU A 115 -24.60 -4.82 -1.09
N HIS A 116 -23.64 -3.91 -1.08
CA HIS A 116 -23.65 -2.68 -0.26
C HIS A 116 -23.49 -1.40 -1.10
N PRO A 117 -24.34 -1.16 -2.11
CA PRO A 117 -24.17 -0.04 -3.05
C PRO A 117 -24.41 1.33 -2.42
N GLU A 118 -25.07 1.41 -1.26
CA GLU A 118 -25.22 2.61 -0.44
C GLU A 118 -23.95 2.95 0.34
N THR A 119 -23.06 1.97 0.55
CA THR A 119 -21.85 2.11 1.36
C THR A 119 -20.59 2.17 0.50
N PHE A 120 -20.48 1.36 -0.54
CA PHE A 120 -19.31 1.27 -1.41
C PHE A 120 -19.62 1.65 -2.86
N ALA A 121 -18.61 2.11 -3.58
CA ALA A 121 -18.68 2.28 -5.03
C ALA A 121 -17.35 1.92 -5.70
N LEU A 122 -17.47 1.20 -6.83
CA LEU A 122 -16.34 0.88 -7.67
C LEU A 122 -15.87 2.14 -8.41
N ALA A 123 -14.59 2.45 -8.26
CA ALA A 123 -13.91 3.56 -8.93
C ALA A 123 -13.05 3.04 -10.07
N LEU A 124 -13.13 3.70 -11.23
CA LEU A 124 -12.46 3.31 -12.46
C LEU A 124 -11.62 4.45 -13.05
N ASN A 125 -11.98 5.70 -12.79
CA ASN A 125 -11.27 6.90 -13.22
C ASN A 125 -10.77 7.67 -11.99
N PRO A 126 -9.75 8.53 -12.12
CA PRO A 126 -9.25 9.35 -11.00
C PRO A 126 -10.33 10.20 -10.33
N ASP A 127 -11.20 10.84 -11.12
CA ASP A 127 -12.23 11.75 -10.59
C ASP A 127 -13.32 11.02 -9.78
N ASP A 128 -13.50 9.71 -10.01
CA ASP A 128 -14.51 8.90 -9.31
C ASP A 128 -14.29 8.95 -7.79
N ALA A 129 -13.04 9.01 -7.31
CA ALA A 129 -12.72 9.10 -5.89
C ALA A 129 -13.45 10.28 -5.21
N SER A 130 -13.37 11.46 -5.82
CA SER A 130 -13.97 12.68 -5.28
C SER A 130 -15.50 12.62 -5.32
N GLU A 131 -16.08 12.05 -6.38
CA GLU A 131 -17.53 11.93 -6.54
C GLU A 131 -18.13 10.89 -5.59
N ILE A 132 -17.42 9.78 -5.37
CA ILE A 132 -17.81 8.72 -4.43
C ILE A 132 -17.80 9.25 -3.00
N LYS A 133 -16.74 9.97 -2.59
CA LYS A 133 -16.69 10.62 -1.26
C LYS A 133 -17.84 11.61 -1.07
N LYS A 134 -18.11 12.48 -2.06
CA LYS A 134 -19.23 13.44 -2.01
C LYS A 134 -20.59 12.75 -1.85
N ALA A 135 -20.74 11.54 -2.39
CA ALA A 135 -21.92 10.71 -2.23
C ALA A 135 -21.99 9.98 -0.87
N GLY A 136 -21.01 10.16 0.02
CA GLY A 136 -20.96 9.53 1.33
C GLY A 136 -20.60 8.05 1.32
N LYS A 137 -19.89 7.59 0.27
CA LYS A 137 -19.53 6.19 0.05
C LYS A 137 -18.02 5.97 0.14
N HIS A 138 -17.63 4.73 0.34
CA HIS A 138 -16.26 4.29 0.32
C HIS A 138 -15.77 3.93 -1.09
N ILE A 139 -14.54 4.36 -1.38
CA ILE A 139 -13.88 4.28 -2.69
C ILE A 139 -13.24 2.91 -2.87
N VAL A 140 -13.58 2.23 -3.96
CA VAL A 140 -13.04 0.91 -4.30
C VAL A 140 -12.37 0.95 -5.67
N TYR A 141 -11.07 1.23 -5.70
CA TYR A 141 -10.23 0.83 -6.83
C TYR A 141 -9.78 -0.62 -6.65
N MET A 142 -9.46 -1.34 -7.72
CA MET A 142 -8.83 -2.67 -7.62
C MET A 142 -7.38 -2.63 -8.08
N SER A 143 -6.51 -3.27 -7.30
CA SER A 143 -5.10 -3.50 -7.63
C SER A 143 -4.80 -5.00 -7.70
N MET A 144 -3.72 -5.38 -8.39
CA MET A 144 -3.24 -6.77 -8.46
C MET A 144 -1.84 -6.82 -7.89
N GLU A 145 -1.69 -7.57 -6.80
CA GLU A 145 -0.40 -7.87 -6.19
C GLU A 145 -0.01 -9.30 -6.58
N ASN A 146 1.14 -9.42 -7.23
CA ASN A 146 1.55 -10.57 -8.03
C ASN A 146 0.73 -10.75 -9.32
N SER A 147 1.36 -10.52 -10.48
CA SER A 147 0.77 -10.81 -11.79
C SER A 147 1.09 -12.23 -12.31
N TYR A 148 1.58 -13.12 -11.44
CA TYR A 148 1.66 -14.57 -11.68
C TYR A 148 0.37 -15.21 -12.26
N PRO A 149 -0.86 -14.82 -11.83
CA PRO A 149 -2.13 -15.28 -12.40
C PRO A 149 -2.28 -15.14 -13.92
N LEU A 150 -1.53 -14.23 -14.55
CA LEU A 150 -1.57 -14.03 -16.00
C LEU A 150 -0.91 -15.19 -16.78
N GLY A 151 -0.10 -16.01 -16.10
CA GLY A 151 0.70 -17.05 -16.74
C GLY A 151 1.49 -16.49 -17.92
N THR A 152 1.35 -17.10 -19.09
CA THR A 152 1.95 -16.65 -20.34
C THR A 152 0.93 -16.02 -21.31
N ASP A 153 -0.29 -15.75 -20.86
CA ASP A 153 -1.36 -15.16 -21.67
C ASP A 153 -1.66 -13.73 -21.22
N MET A 154 -1.03 -12.78 -21.90
CA MET A 154 -1.15 -11.36 -21.56
C MET A 154 -2.57 -10.80 -21.80
N SER A 155 -3.42 -11.47 -22.58
CA SER A 155 -4.81 -11.04 -22.77
C SER A 155 -5.62 -11.06 -21.47
N LEU A 156 -5.18 -11.83 -20.47
CA LEU A 156 -5.79 -11.87 -19.15
C LEU A 156 -5.67 -10.52 -18.42
N LEU A 157 -4.67 -9.70 -18.71
CA LEU A 157 -4.56 -8.37 -18.11
C LEU A 157 -5.74 -7.48 -18.52
N GLU A 158 -6.17 -7.55 -19.79
CA GLU A 158 -7.39 -6.88 -20.26
C GLU A 158 -8.66 -7.48 -19.62
N THR A 159 -8.70 -8.79 -19.36
CA THR A 159 -9.79 -9.41 -18.60
C THR A 159 -9.91 -8.78 -17.21
N PHE A 160 -8.83 -8.70 -16.43
CA PHE A 160 -8.87 -8.07 -15.11
C PHE A 160 -9.17 -6.57 -15.19
N TYR A 161 -8.64 -5.85 -16.20
CA TYR A 161 -9.00 -4.46 -16.46
C TYR A 161 -10.52 -4.26 -16.63
N LYS A 162 -11.19 -5.18 -17.34
CA LYS A 162 -12.65 -5.18 -17.51
C LYS A 162 -13.41 -5.52 -16.22
N PHE A 163 -12.81 -6.31 -15.34
CA PHE A 163 -13.33 -6.48 -13.97
C PHE A 163 -13.18 -5.22 -13.13
N GLY A 164 -12.28 -4.30 -13.48
CA GLY A 164 -12.09 -3.00 -12.82
C GLY A 164 -10.67 -2.77 -12.30
N LEU A 165 -9.70 -3.63 -12.64
CA LEU A 165 -8.30 -3.46 -12.26
C LEU A 165 -7.73 -2.13 -12.78
N ARG A 166 -7.06 -1.36 -11.91
CA ARG A 166 -6.44 -0.07 -12.25
C ARG A 166 -4.97 0.06 -11.85
N MET A 167 -4.45 -0.87 -11.06
CA MET A 167 -3.04 -0.94 -10.69
C MET A 167 -2.56 -2.39 -10.67
N ALA A 168 -1.33 -2.68 -11.11
CA ALA A 168 -0.81 -4.05 -11.10
C ALA A 168 0.70 -4.10 -10.90
N GLY A 169 1.14 -4.96 -9.98
CA GLY A 169 2.55 -5.29 -9.75
C GLY A 169 2.95 -6.61 -10.41
N PRO A 170 4.16 -6.71 -10.99
CA PRO A 170 4.55 -7.90 -11.76
C PRO A 170 4.82 -9.12 -10.87
N VAL A 171 5.36 -8.93 -9.66
CA VAL A 171 5.86 -9.99 -8.78
C VAL A 171 5.38 -9.81 -7.34
N HIS A 172 5.61 -10.81 -6.48
CA HIS A 172 5.42 -10.72 -5.03
C HIS A 172 6.71 -11.17 -4.31
N PHE A 173 6.65 -12.09 -3.34
CA PHE A 173 7.79 -12.50 -2.51
C PHE A 173 8.90 -13.27 -3.27
N LYS A 174 8.57 -13.91 -4.39
CA LYS A 174 9.49 -14.70 -5.22
C LYS A 174 9.42 -14.27 -6.69
N ASN A 175 10.47 -14.56 -7.43
CA ASN A 175 10.56 -14.40 -8.87
C ASN A 175 9.43 -15.16 -9.55
N ASN A 176 8.98 -14.65 -10.69
CA ASN A 176 8.00 -15.33 -11.52
C ASN A 176 8.36 -15.25 -13.01
N GLN A 177 7.39 -15.49 -13.88
CA GLN A 177 7.58 -15.43 -15.33
C GLN A 177 7.74 -14.00 -15.88
N LEU A 178 7.43 -12.97 -15.09
CA LEU A 178 7.45 -11.56 -15.49
C LEU A 178 8.71 -10.83 -15.00
N GLY A 179 9.27 -11.19 -13.85
CA GLY A 179 10.47 -10.52 -13.35
C GLY A 179 11.01 -11.08 -12.05
N ASP A 180 12.02 -10.38 -11.54
CA ASP A 180 12.68 -10.69 -10.27
C ASP A 180 12.01 -9.99 -9.09
N SER A 181 11.93 -10.71 -7.98
CA SER A 181 11.52 -10.18 -6.67
C SER A 181 12.74 -9.73 -5.87
N SER A 182 12.56 -8.68 -5.08
CA SER A 182 13.57 -8.21 -4.13
C SER A 182 13.89 -9.23 -3.02
N THR A 183 13.01 -10.19 -2.77
CA THR A 183 13.09 -11.11 -1.61
C THR A 183 13.23 -12.57 -2.00
N ASP A 184 13.44 -12.90 -3.27
CA ASP A 184 13.58 -14.30 -3.65
C ASP A 184 14.86 -14.90 -3.02
N PRO A 185 14.76 -15.93 -2.15
CA PRO A 185 15.93 -16.55 -1.56
C PRO A 185 16.83 -17.27 -2.58
N GLU A 186 16.31 -17.56 -3.78
CA GLU A 186 17.09 -18.13 -4.89
C GLU A 186 17.88 -17.07 -5.67
N GLY A 187 17.74 -15.78 -5.31
CA GLY A 187 18.41 -14.65 -5.96
C GLY A 187 17.73 -14.24 -7.26
N VAL A 188 18.41 -13.41 -8.06
CA VAL A 188 17.89 -12.92 -9.34
C VAL A 188 17.88 -14.01 -10.42
N LYS A 189 16.84 -14.03 -11.25
CA LYS A 189 16.68 -14.95 -12.39
C LYS A 189 16.81 -14.25 -13.73
N TRP A 190 16.23 -13.06 -13.87
CA TRP A 190 16.15 -12.32 -15.13
C TRP A 190 17.14 -11.16 -15.22
N GLY A 191 17.63 -10.68 -14.08
CA GLY A 191 18.40 -9.44 -13.96
C GLY A 191 17.52 -8.20 -14.07
N GLY A 192 16.23 -8.30 -13.72
CA GLY A 192 15.24 -7.24 -13.94
C GLY A 192 13.88 -7.78 -14.39
N LEU A 193 13.31 -7.22 -15.45
CA LEU A 193 12.13 -7.79 -16.11
C LEU A 193 12.53 -8.95 -17.04
N SER A 194 11.67 -9.95 -17.17
CA SER A 194 11.78 -10.93 -18.25
C SER A 194 11.28 -10.32 -19.58
N PRO A 195 11.52 -10.96 -20.74
CA PRO A 195 10.89 -10.53 -22.00
C PRO A 195 9.35 -10.48 -21.94
N LEU A 196 8.73 -11.37 -21.16
CA LEU A 196 7.28 -11.33 -20.92
C LEU A 196 6.90 -10.19 -19.95
N GLY A 197 7.77 -9.83 -19.00
CA GLY A 197 7.64 -8.66 -18.14
C GLY A 197 7.67 -7.34 -18.91
N GLU A 198 8.52 -7.21 -19.92
CA GLU A 198 8.50 -6.05 -20.82
C GLU A 198 7.16 -5.94 -21.57
N THR A 199 6.61 -7.10 -21.99
CA THR A 199 5.27 -7.17 -22.59
C THR A 199 4.20 -6.75 -21.60
N PHE A 200 4.30 -7.17 -20.33
CA PHE A 200 3.40 -6.73 -19.25
C PHE A 200 3.40 -5.20 -19.08
N VAL A 201 4.58 -4.56 -19.06
CA VAL A 201 4.71 -3.09 -18.98
C VAL A 201 3.99 -2.42 -20.14
N SER A 202 4.25 -2.85 -21.38
CA SER A 202 3.61 -2.25 -22.56
C SER A 202 2.10 -2.45 -22.58
N GLU A 203 1.60 -3.62 -22.15
CA GLU A 203 0.16 -3.89 -22.11
C GLU A 203 -0.53 -3.08 -20.99
N ALA A 204 0.09 -2.94 -19.82
CA ALA A 204 -0.43 -2.09 -18.76
C ALA A 204 -0.53 -0.62 -19.22
N ASN A 205 0.49 -0.09 -19.90
CA ASN A 205 0.44 1.25 -20.50
C ASN A 205 -0.67 1.36 -21.56
N ARG A 206 -0.84 0.35 -22.43
CA ARG A 206 -1.90 0.34 -23.46
C ARG A 206 -3.30 0.41 -22.84
N LEU A 207 -3.51 -0.29 -21.72
CA LEU A 207 -4.78 -0.34 -21.01
C LEU A 207 -5.03 0.86 -20.09
N GLY A 208 -3.97 1.59 -19.70
CA GLY A 208 -4.04 2.67 -18.71
C GLY A 208 -4.09 2.13 -17.28
N ILE A 209 -3.42 1.01 -17.03
CA ILE A 209 -3.19 0.45 -15.70
C ILE A 209 -1.90 1.06 -15.14
N VAL A 210 -1.95 1.50 -13.89
CA VAL A 210 -0.76 1.95 -13.15
C VAL A 210 0.13 0.75 -12.86
N LEU A 211 1.40 0.86 -13.20
CA LEU A 211 2.41 -0.15 -12.87
C LEU A 211 2.89 0.05 -11.45
N ASP A 212 2.85 -1.02 -10.65
CA ASP A 212 3.31 -1.05 -9.26
C ASP A 212 4.64 -1.80 -9.12
N GLY A 213 5.68 -1.14 -8.62
CA GLY A 213 7.01 -1.69 -8.42
C GLY A 213 7.26 -2.23 -7.00
N SER A 214 6.32 -2.11 -6.07
CA SER A 214 6.46 -2.79 -4.77
C SER A 214 6.64 -4.29 -5.00
N HIS A 215 7.43 -4.95 -4.15
CA HIS A 215 7.96 -6.31 -4.31
C HIS A 215 9.07 -6.53 -5.33
N ALA A 216 9.11 -5.76 -6.40
CA ALA A 216 10.07 -5.96 -7.47
C ALA A 216 11.51 -5.74 -6.98
N HIS A 217 12.47 -6.46 -7.59
CA HIS A 217 13.89 -6.20 -7.37
C HIS A 217 14.27 -4.80 -7.88
N ASP A 218 15.31 -4.17 -7.35
CA ASP A 218 15.72 -2.81 -7.73
C ASP A 218 15.94 -2.67 -9.26
N GLU A 219 16.56 -3.66 -9.90
CA GLU A 219 16.71 -3.70 -11.38
C GLU A 219 15.37 -3.84 -12.12
N THR A 220 14.41 -4.59 -11.57
CA THR A 220 13.06 -4.69 -12.14
C THR A 220 12.33 -3.35 -12.06
N VAL A 221 12.46 -2.62 -10.95
CA VAL A 221 11.92 -1.25 -10.81
C VAL A 221 12.57 -0.30 -11.83
N LYS A 222 13.90 -0.35 -11.98
CA LYS A 222 14.63 0.46 -12.99
C LYS A 222 14.16 0.16 -14.41
N ASP A 223 13.96 -1.11 -14.76
CA ASP A 223 13.43 -1.51 -16.06
C ASP A 223 12.01 -0.99 -16.27
N MET A 224 11.14 -1.07 -15.25
CA MET A 224 9.79 -0.52 -15.31
C MET A 224 9.81 1.00 -15.54
N ILE A 225 10.63 1.76 -14.80
CA ILE A 225 10.79 3.21 -14.99
C ILE A 225 11.26 3.52 -16.43
N LYS A 226 12.24 2.77 -16.92
CA LYS A 226 12.84 2.99 -18.25
C LYS A 226 11.87 2.66 -19.40
N LEU A 227 11.11 1.59 -19.28
CA LEU A 227 10.28 1.07 -20.37
C LEU A 227 8.88 1.70 -20.40
N SER A 228 8.32 1.99 -19.22
CA SER A 228 6.97 2.55 -19.08
C SER A 228 6.84 3.89 -19.80
N LYS A 229 5.65 4.14 -20.35
CA LYS A 229 5.29 5.42 -21.00
C LYS A 229 4.59 6.41 -20.05
N THR A 230 4.34 5.98 -18.82
CA THR A 230 3.66 6.71 -17.77
C THR A 230 4.41 6.48 -16.46
N PRO A 231 4.29 7.36 -15.45
CA PRO A 231 4.94 7.09 -14.17
C PRO A 231 4.45 5.80 -13.53
N ILE A 232 5.30 5.24 -12.66
CA ILE A 232 4.98 4.06 -11.87
C ILE A 232 4.74 4.46 -10.40
N ILE A 233 4.19 3.54 -9.63
CA ILE A 233 4.00 3.68 -8.19
C ILE A 233 4.76 2.58 -7.45
N LEU A 234 5.13 2.82 -6.19
CA LEU A 234 5.44 1.77 -5.23
C LEU A 234 4.30 1.79 -4.21
N SER A 235 3.35 0.86 -4.31
CA SER A 235 2.09 0.91 -3.56
C SER A 235 2.21 0.70 -2.05
N HIS A 236 3.33 0.17 -1.57
CA HIS A 236 3.63 0.00 -0.14
C HIS A 236 5.13 -0.36 0.06
N THR A 237 5.99 0.65 0.11
CA THR A 237 7.45 0.47 0.23
C THR A 237 8.05 1.39 1.31
N GLY A 238 9.10 0.93 1.99
CA GLY A 238 9.91 1.74 2.92
C GLY A 238 11.24 2.19 2.32
N VAL A 239 12.10 2.84 3.12
CA VAL A 239 13.37 3.43 2.66
C VAL A 239 14.59 2.77 3.32
N LYS A 240 15.61 2.43 2.51
CA LYS A 240 16.81 1.70 2.97
C LYS A 240 17.67 2.55 3.91
N ALA A 241 17.59 3.88 3.80
CA ALA A 241 18.34 4.80 4.65
C ALA A 241 17.98 4.69 6.14
N ILE A 242 16.76 4.24 6.47
CA ILE A 242 16.33 4.02 7.85
C ILE A 242 16.52 2.56 8.27
N TYR A 243 16.14 1.62 7.40
CA TYR A 243 16.39 0.19 7.62
C TYR A 243 16.75 -0.51 6.31
N ASP A 244 17.98 -1.01 6.25
CA ASP A 244 18.52 -1.72 5.09
C ASP A 244 17.88 -3.11 4.96
N HIS A 245 16.77 -3.15 4.22
CA HIS A 245 15.99 -4.34 3.94
C HIS A 245 15.73 -4.42 2.43
N PRO A 246 15.73 -5.62 1.81
CA PRO A 246 15.47 -5.74 0.37
C PRO A 246 14.12 -5.18 -0.08
N ARG A 247 13.13 -5.09 0.83
CA ARG A 247 11.83 -4.44 0.54
C ARG A 247 11.81 -2.94 0.52
N ASN A 248 12.90 -2.31 0.91
CA ASN A 248 13.00 -0.87 0.94
C ASN A 248 13.76 -0.36 -0.28
N ILE A 249 13.46 0.87 -0.71
CA ILE A 249 14.13 1.55 -1.81
C ILE A 249 15.31 2.39 -1.29
N ASP A 250 16.43 2.45 -2.02
CA ASP A 250 17.51 3.40 -1.70
C ASP A 250 17.20 4.81 -2.25
N ASP A 251 17.91 5.82 -1.73
CA ASP A 251 17.66 7.22 -2.07
C ASP A 251 17.89 7.54 -3.56
N ASP A 252 18.80 6.84 -4.23
CA ASP A 252 19.11 7.13 -5.63
C ASP A 252 18.03 6.57 -6.56
N LEU A 253 17.51 5.38 -6.28
CA LEU A 253 16.36 4.83 -6.99
C LEU A 253 15.07 5.59 -6.64
N LEU A 254 14.91 6.05 -5.40
CA LEU A 254 13.78 6.88 -4.98
C LEU A 254 13.76 8.23 -5.74
N LYS A 255 14.91 8.88 -5.93
CA LYS A 255 15.00 10.09 -6.77
C LYS A 255 14.66 9.80 -8.22
N GLN A 256 15.15 8.68 -8.79
CA GLN A 256 14.80 8.28 -10.16
C GLN A 256 13.29 8.04 -10.33
N LEU A 257 12.65 7.43 -9.33
CA LEU A 257 11.20 7.28 -9.30
C LEU A 257 10.52 8.66 -9.36
N ALA A 258 10.91 9.60 -8.50
CA ALA A 258 10.33 10.94 -8.48
C ALA A 258 10.58 11.74 -9.78
N GLU A 259 11.80 11.68 -10.33
CA GLU A 259 12.16 12.31 -11.61
C GLU A 259 11.33 11.77 -12.79
N SER A 260 10.92 10.50 -12.74
CA SER A 260 10.00 9.90 -13.71
C SER A 260 8.52 10.30 -13.49
N GLY A 261 8.22 11.08 -12.45
CA GLY A 261 6.87 11.47 -12.05
C GLY A 261 6.17 10.48 -11.11
N GLY A 262 6.87 9.43 -10.68
CA GLY A 262 6.33 8.34 -9.87
C GLY A 262 6.11 8.73 -8.40
N VAL A 263 5.56 7.79 -7.61
CA VAL A 263 5.20 8.02 -6.21
C VAL A 263 5.54 6.79 -5.37
N ILE A 264 6.10 7.00 -4.18
CA ILE A 264 6.23 5.98 -3.14
C ILE A 264 5.09 6.11 -2.12
N GLN A 265 4.49 4.99 -1.75
CA GLN A 265 3.41 4.92 -0.76
C GLN A 265 3.95 4.19 0.47
N MET A 266 3.85 4.80 1.65
CA MET A 266 4.67 4.42 2.80
C MET A 266 4.09 3.20 3.55
N ASN A 267 4.86 2.11 3.53
CA ASN A 267 4.52 0.83 4.19
C ASN A 267 4.62 0.91 5.72
N ALA A 268 3.68 0.26 6.43
CA ALA A 268 3.66 0.13 7.89
C ALA A 268 3.96 -1.29 8.39
N TYR A 269 4.54 -2.18 7.57
CA TYR A 269 4.91 -3.53 7.96
C TYR A 269 6.18 -3.56 8.80
N SER A 270 6.05 -3.96 10.06
CA SER A 270 7.11 -3.81 11.07
C SER A 270 8.44 -4.50 10.71
N ASP A 271 8.41 -5.68 10.10
CA ASP A 271 9.63 -6.39 9.67
C ASP A 271 10.41 -5.64 8.57
N TYR A 272 9.78 -4.69 7.86
CA TYR A 272 10.42 -3.84 6.85
C TYR A 272 10.83 -2.47 7.39
N LEU A 273 10.49 -2.14 8.64
CA LEU A 273 10.77 -0.83 9.23
C LEU A 273 11.97 -0.84 10.18
N THR A 274 12.24 -1.97 10.83
CA THR A 274 13.37 -2.07 11.76
C THR A 274 13.73 -3.52 12.03
N ALA A 275 14.92 -3.74 12.61
CA ALA A 275 15.30 -5.06 13.11
C ALA A 275 14.46 -5.37 14.36
N LEU A 276 13.65 -6.41 14.29
CA LEU A 276 12.86 -6.91 15.41
C LEU A 276 13.60 -8.07 16.10
N PRO A 277 13.45 -8.23 17.43
CA PRO A 277 14.05 -9.35 18.13
C PRO A 277 13.46 -10.68 17.64
N GLU A 278 14.31 -11.66 17.36
CA GLU A 278 13.84 -13.00 17.02
C GLU A 278 13.14 -13.68 18.20
N ASN A 279 12.05 -14.39 17.91
CA ASN A 279 11.38 -15.26 18.86
C ASN A 279 11.26 -16.68 18.28
N PRO A 280 12.20 -17.60 18.59
CA PRO A 280 12.18 -18.96 18.07
C PRO A 280 10.93 -19.76 18.45
N GLU A 281 10.39 -19.54 19.65
CA GLU A 281 9.18 -20.22 20.13
C GLU A 281 7.95 -19.76 19.32
N ARG A 282 7.80 -18.44 19.11
CA ARG A 282 6.78 -17.87 18.22
C ARG A 282 6.89 -18.46 16.81
N LYS A 283 8.11 -18.51 16.25
CA LYS A 283 8.37 -19.02 14.90
C LYS A 283 7.95 -20.49 14.78
N GLU A 284 8.26 -21.31 15.79
CA GLU A 284 7.84 -22.71 15.81
C GLU A 284 6.33 -22.86 15.95
N ALA A 285 5.68 -22.07 16.81
CA ALA A 285 4.24 -22.07 16.97
C ALA A 285 3.51 -21.70 15.66
N TYR A 286 4.02 -20.71 14.93
CA TYR A 286 3.52 -20.34 13.59
C TYR A 286 3.75 -21.42 12.54
N LYS A 287 4.84 -22.21 12.60
CA LYS A 287 4.97 -23.39 11.71
C LYS A 287 3.83 -24.39 11.97
N GLY A 288 3.44 -24.58 13.23
CA GLY A 288 2.28 -25.38 13.61
C GLY A 288 0.99 -24.86 12.99
N LEU A 289 0.72 -23.56 13.12
CA LEU A 289 -0.43 -22.91 12.48
C LEU A 289 -0.43 -23.10 10.95
N MET A 290 0.72 -22.88 10.30
CA MET A 290 0.84 -23.05 8.84
C MET A 290 0.67 -24.50 8.40
N ALA A 291 1.02 -25.49 9.24
CA ALA A 291 0.73 -26.88 8.97
C ALA A 291 -0.79 -27.16 9.01
N MET A 292 -1.52 -26.55 9.95
CA MET A 292 -2.99 -26.64 10.00
C MET A 292 -3.64 -26.03 8.76
N VAL A 293 -3.16 -24.87 8.30
CA VAL A 293 -3.62 -24.24 7.04
C VAL A 293 -3.46 -25.21 5.86
N LYS A 294 -2.28 -25.84 5.74
CA LYS A 294 -2.02 -26.82 4.67
C LYS A 294 -2.88 -28.08 4.74
N GLN A 295 -3.34 -28.43 5.94
CA GLN A 295 -4.25 -29.57 6.17
C GLN A 295 -5.72 -29.20 5.92
N GLY A 296 -6.03 -27.94 5.60
CA GLY A 296 -7.39 -27.46 5.38
C GLY A 296 -8.20 -27.41 6.67
N ALA A 297 -7.56 -27.10 7.81
CA ALA A 297 -8.25 -26.90 9.08
C ALA A 297 -9.32 -25.80 8.97
N ASP A 298 -10.37 -25.92 9.80
CA ASP A 298 -11.45 -24.95 9.84
C ASP A 298 -10.92 -23.55 10.23
N HIS A 299 -11.52 -22.51 9.64
CA HIS A 299 -11.07 -21.14 9.90
C HIS A 299 -11.18 -20.74 11.38
N LYS A 300 -12.21 -21.22 12.08
CA LYS A 300 -12.39 -20.94 13.51
C LYS A 300 -11.24 -21.51 14.33
N ASP A 301 -10.80 -22.73 14.01
CA ASP A 301 -9.68 -23.39 14.69
C ASP A 301 -8.36 -22.65 14.40
N LEU A 302 -8.17 -22.16 13.18
CA LEU A 302 -7.00 -21.35 12.79
C LEU A 302 -6.96 -20.01 13.55
N LEU A 303 -8.11 -19.35 13.70
CA LEU A 303 -8.22 -18.10 14.45
C LEU A 303 -7.97 -18.31 15.95
N GLU A 304 -8.54 -19.36 16.54
CA GLU A 304 -8.29 -19.72 17.93
C GLU A 304 -6.82 -20.05 18.16
N LYS A 305 -6.22 -20.84 17.28
CA LYS A 305 -4.79 -21.14 17.37
C LYS A 305 -3.92 -19.91 17.23
N ARG A 306 -4.26 -18.98 16.33
CA ARG A 306 -3.52 -17.72 16.19
C ARG A 306 -3.64 -16.86 17.46
N ARG A 307 -4.82 -16.78 18.09
CA ARG A 307 -4.99 -16.05 19.36
C ARG A 307 -4.17 -16.65 20.49
N GLU A 308 -4.10 -17.98 20.59
CA GLU A 308 -3.20 -18.65 21.55
C GLU A 308 -1.75 -18.22 21.34
N ILE A 309 -1.27 -18.25 20.09
CA ILE A 309 0.11 -17.87 19.76
C ILE A 309 0.38 -16.40 20.11
N GLU A 310 -0.55 -15.49 19.81
CA GLU A 310 -0.39 -14.07 20.13
C GLU A 310 -0.45 -13.79 21.64
N HIS A 311 -1.16 -14.62 22.40
CA HIS A 311 -1.19 -14.53 23.86
C HIS A 311 0.09 -15.07 24.51
N GLU A 312 0.55 -16.26 24.09
CA GLU A 312 1.73 -16.93 24.65
C GLU A 312 3.04 -16.30 24.19
N HIS A 313 3.06 -15.81 22.94
CA HIS A 313 4.25 -15.30 22.28
C HIS A 313 3.94 -14.00 21.52
N PRO A 314 3.55 -12.90 22.18
CA PRO A 314 3.11 -11.68 21.53
C PRO A 314 4.13 -11.16 20.50
N ALA A 315 3.62 -10.65 19.38
CA ALA A 315 4.45 -10.01 18.37
C ALA A 315 5.16 -8.77 18.96
N VAL A 316 6.44 -8.60 18.65
CA VAL A 316 7.11 -7.30 18.80
C VAL A 316 6.94 -6.56 17.48
N LYS A 317 6.49 -5.31 17.52
CA LYS A 317 6.31 -4.49 16.31
C LYS A 317 7.17 -3.24 16.38
N ALA A 318 7.30 -2.57 15.24
CA ALA A 318 7.85 -1.23 15.20
C ALA A 318 6.85 -0.26 15.85
N SER A 319 7.34 0.87 16.37
CA SER A 319 6.46 1.94 16.87
C SER A 319 6.01 2.87 15.75
N PHE A 320 4.98 3.68 16.02
CA PHE A 320 4.53 4.73 15.09
C PHE A 320 5.65 5.72 14.73
N ASP A 321 6.53 6.05 15.67
CA ASP A 321 7.67 6.93 15.39
C ASP A 321 8.67 6.32 14.41
N VAL A 322 8.84 4.99 14.40
CA VAL A 322 9.70 4.32 13.40
C VAL A 322 9.06 4.40 12.02
N TYR A 323 7.74 4.18 11.91
CA TYR A 323 7.00 4.40 10.67
C TYR A 323 7.16 5.85 10.16
N MET A 324 6.97 6.84 11.02
CA MET A 324 7.12 8.25 10.64
C MET A 324 8.56 8.62 10.27
N LYS A 325 9.59 7.96 10.81
CA LYS A 325 10.98 8.16 10.33
C LYS A 325 11.15 7.77 8.87
N HIS A 326 10.57 6.63 8.44
CA HIS A 326 10.57 6.24 7.03
C HIS A 326 9.83 7.27 6.17
N PHE A 327 8.65 7.68 6.63
CA PHE A 327 7.78 8.64 5.94
C PHE A 327 8.48 9.99 5.72
N LEU A 328 8.98 10.59 6.81
CA LEU A 328 9.61 11.91 6.79
C LEU A 328 10.93 11.88 6.01
N HIS A 329 11.68 10.77 6.04
CA HIS A 329 12.86 10.61 5.19
C HIS A 329 12.48 10.62 3.71
N ALA A 330 11.48 9.85 3.29
CA ALA A 330 11.02 9.88 1.90
C ALA A 330 10.59 11.29 1.47
N LEU A 331 9.81 11.98 2.31
CA LEU A 331 9.41 13.36 2.05
C LEU A 331 10.60 14.33 1.96
N ALA A 332 11.64 14.15 2.78
CA ALA A 332 12.84 14.98 2.72
C ALA A 332 13.65 14.75 1.43
N VAL A 333 13.64 13.54 0.88
CA VAL A 333 14.39 13.19 -0.34
C VAL A 333 13.68 13.64 -1.61
N VAL A 334 12.35 13.43 -1.72
CA VAL A 334 11.60 13.65 -2.97
C VAL A 334 10.46 14.66 -2.88
N GLY A 335 10.14 15.15 -1.69
CA GLY A 335 9.09 16.14 -1.47
C GLY A 335 7.67 15.56 -1.44
N PRO A 336 6.67 16.37 -1.04
CA PRO A 336 5.30 15.93 -0.79
C PRO A 336 4.53 15.49 -2.04
N LYS A 337 5.00 15.80 -3.26
CA LYS A 337 4.35 15.43 -4.53
C LYS A 337 4.66 14.00 -5.01
N HIS A 338 5.50 13.29 -4.25
CA HIS A 338 6.02 11.97 -4.61
C HIS A 338 5.91 10.94 -3.48
N VAL A 339 5.20 11.27 -2.40
CA VAL A 339 4.98 10.39 -1.24
C VAL A 339 3.49 10.28 -0.94
N GLY A 340 3.02 9.12 -0.47
CA GLY A 340 1.65 8.93 0.00
C GLY A 340 1.48 7.76 0.98
N ILE A 341 0.25 7.25 1.10
CA ILE A 341 -0.17 6.22 2.06
C ILE A 341 -0.40 4.85 1.39
N GLY A 342 0.29 3.83 1.91
CA GLY A 342 0.12 2.44 1.52
C GLY A 342 0.59 1.53 2.64
N ALA A 343 -0.22 1.40 3.69
CA ALA A 343 0.24 0.88 4.97
C ALA A 343 0.19 -0.65 5.10
N ASP A 344 -0.23 -1.36 4.04
CA ASP A 344 -0.25 -2.83 3.98
C ASP A 344 -1.28 -3.44 4.95
N TRP A 345 -2.44 -2.79 5.08
CA TRP A 345 -3.52 -3.22 5.97
C TRP A 345 -4.10 -4.56 5.52
N ASP A 346 -4.30 -5.48 6.48
CA ASP A 346 -4.67 -6.89 6.30
C ASP A 346 -3.62 -7.79 5.60
N GLY A 347 -2.58 -7.20 5.00
CA GLY A 347 -1.43 -7.89 4.38
C GLY A 347 -0.29 -8.21 5.35
N GLY A 348 -0.35 -7.60 6.54
CA GLY A 348 0.62 -7.80 7.63
C GLY A 348 0.98 -6.50 8.34
N GLY A 349 0.69 -5.36 7.71
CA GLY A 349 0.98 -4.02 8.15
C GLY A 349 0.47 -3.65 9.54
N GLY A 350 0.73 -2.40 9.92
CA GLY A 350 0.46 -1.89 11.25
C GLY A 350 1.67 -1.96 12.18
N VAL A 351 1.77 -0.92 13.00
CA VAL A 351 2.78 -0.68 14.02
C VAL A 351 2.09 -0.59 15.38
N ASP A 352 2.83 -0.72 16.48
CA ASP A 352 2.25 -0.93 17.84
C ASP A 352 1.10 0.04 18.18
N ASP A 353 1.25 1.34 17.88
CA ASP A 353 0.26 2.37 18.20
C ASP A 353 -0.74 2.65 17.06
N MET A 354 -0.59 1.98 15.92
CA MET A 354 -1.40 2.15 14.71
C MET A 354 -1.64 0.78 14.07
N MET A 355 -2.44 -0.04 14.75
CA MET A 355 -2.70 -1.44 14.38
C MET A 355 -3.84 -1.63 13.38
N ASP A 356 -4.65 -0.60 13.15
CA ASP A 356 -5.71 -0.61 12.15
C ASP A 356 -6.00 0.83 11.69
N VAL A 357 -6.96 0.97 10.77
CA VAL A 357 -7.25 2.25 10.13
C VAL A 357 -7.79 3.32 11.09
N VAL A 358 -8.20 3.00 12.33
CA VAL A 358 -8.73 4.00 13.29
C VAL A 358 -7.71 5.08 13.65
N ASN A 359 -6.42 4.73 13.62
CA ASN A 359 -5.35 5.62 14.05
C ASN A 359 -4.70 6.41 12.89
N LEU A 360 -5.25 6.35 11.68
CA LEU A 360 -4.78 7.15 10.54
C LEU A 360 -4.68 8.67 10.81
N PRO A 361 -5.56 9.33 11.60
CA PRO A 361 -5.39 10.73 11.97
C PRO A 361 -4.07 11.07 12.67
N MET A 362 -3.38 10.09 13.27
CA MET A 362 -2.04 10.29 13.84
C MET A 362 -1.00 10.65 12.77
N ILE A 363 -1.13 10.13 11.54
CA ILE A 363 -0.26 10.49 10.41
C ILE A 363 -0.47 11.97 10.06
N THR A 364 -1.73 12.38 9.89
CA THR A 364 -2.08 13.78 9.60
C THR A 364 -1.57 14.72 10.69
N GLN A 365 -1.75 14.34 11.96
CA GLN A 365 -1.25 15.11 13.10
C GLN A 365 0.26 15.29 13.02
N ARG A 366 1.03 14.20 12.85
CA ARG A 366 2.49 14.29 12.77
C ARG A 366 2.94 15.12 11.57
N LEU A 367 2.30 14.99 10.40
CA LEU A 367 2.67 15.79 9.23
C LEU A 367 2.41 17.29 9.43
N LEU A 368 1.31 17.67 10.10
CA LEU A 368 1.03 19.06 10.45
C LEU A 368 2.07 19.62 11.44
N GLU A 369 2.47 18.82 12.44
CA GLU A 369 3.52 19.18 13.40
C GLU A 369 4.89 19.40 12.72
N GLU A 370 5.17 18.64 11.66
CA GLU A 370 6.38 18.78 10.82
C GLU A 370 6.27 19.93 9.79
N GLY A 371 5.14 20.64 9.77
CA GLY A 371 4.93 21.85 8.97
C GLY A 371 4.40 21.63 7.56
N TYR A 372 3.90 20.43 7.23
CA TYR A 372 3.21 20.18 5.96
C TYR A 372 1.84 20.88 5.94
N THR A 373 1.48 21.43 4.78
CA THR A 373 0.24 22.20 4.60
C THR A 373 -0.96 21.30 4.30
N GLU A 374 -2.19 21.84 4.37
CA GLU A 374 -3.38 21.10 3.90
C GLU A 374 -3.29 20.72 2.42
N GLU A 375 -2.58 21.49 1.59
CA GLU A 375 -2.33 21.16 0.18
C GLU A 375 -1.39 19.95 0.07
N ASP A 376 -0.30 19.94 0.84
CA ASP A 376 0.62 18.78 0.88
C ASP A 376 -0.11 17.52 1.37
N LEU A 377 -0.97 17.66 2.39
CA LEU A 377 -1.79 16.56 2.89
C LEU A 377 -2.77 16.04 1.83
N ALA A 378 -3.38 16.92 1.02
CA ALA A 378 -4.26 16.51 -0.06
C ALA A 378 -3.52 15.68 -1.12
N ASP A 379 -2.30 16.08 -1.45
CA ASP A 379 -1.42 15.34 -2.36
C ASP A 379 -1.00 13.98 -1.76
N ILE A 380 -0.55 13.96 -0.50
CA ILE A 380 -0.08 12.76 0.21
C ILE A 380 -1.21 11.73 0.39
N TRP A 381 -2.41 12.17 0.81
CA TRP A 381 -3.52 11.27 1.09
C TRP A 381 -4.17 10.66 -0.13
N SER A 382 -4.12 11.31 -1.30
CA SER A 382 -4.69 10.74 -2.52
C SER A 382 -4.20 11.38 -3.81
N GLY A 383 -3.95 12.70 -3.83
CA GLY A 383 -3.68 13.46 -5.05
C GLY A 383 -2.53 12.89 -5.86
N ASN A 384 -1.46 12.43 -5.22
CA ASN A 384 -0.31 11.82 -5.86
C ASN A 384 -0.65 10.50 -6.57
N ALA A 385 -1.39 9.60 -5.90
CA ALA A 385 -1.81 8.33 -6.50
C ALA A 385 -2.77 8.56 -7.68
N LEU A 386 -3.75 9.45 -7.49
CA LEU A 386 -4.75 9.79 -8.51
C LEU A 386 -4.13 10.50 -9.72
N ARG A 387 -3.10 11.34 -9.51
CA ARG A 387 -2.30 11.94 -10.58
C ARG A 387 -1.61 10.88 -11.44
N VAL A 388 -1.00 9.87 -10.83
CA VAL A 388 -0.35 8.78 -11.58
C VAL A 388 -1.39 7.97 -12.37
N LEU A 389 -2.55 7.69 -11.77
CA LEU A 389 -3.67 7.03 -12.46
C LEU A 389 -4.18 7.86 -13.65
N GLN A 390 -4.32 9.18 -13.49
CA GLN A 390 -4.74 10.08 -14.57
C GLN A 390 -3.77 10.01 -15.75
N GLN A 391 -2.47 10.11 -15.47
CA GLN A 391 -1.45 10.05 -16.53
C GLN A 391 -1.43 8.70 -17.25
N ALA A 392 -1.67 7.60 -16.53
CA ALA A 392 -1.82 6.28 -17.14
C ALA A 392 -3.00 6.23 -18.12
N GLN A 393 -4.15 6.76 -17.72
CA GLN A 393 -5.36 6.75 -18.55
C GLN A 393 -5.30 7.74 -19.72
N ASP A 394 -4.70 8.91 -19.52
CA ASP A 394 -4.46 9.90 -20.57
C ASP A 394 -3.60 9.31 -21.69
N TYR A 395 -2.53 8.60 -21.33
CA TYR A 395 -1.70 7.91 -22.30
C TYR A 395 -2.49 6.86 -23.09
N ALA A 396 -3.24 5.99 -22.40
CA ALA A 396 -4.07 4.98 -23.06
C ALA A 396 -5.15 5.61 -23.98
N ALA A 397 -5.73 6.75 -23.60
CA ALA A 397 -6.66 7.50 -24.43
C ALA A 397 -5.98 8.08 -25.68
N SER A 398 -4.75 8.59 -25.55
CA SER A 398 -3.98 9.16 -26.67
C SER A 398 -3.73 8.14 -27.80
N LEU A 399 -3.51 6.86 -27.45
CA LEU A 399 -3.31 5.78 -28.42
C LEU A 399 -4.55 5.51 -29.28
N LYS A 400 -5.75 5.67 -28.71
CA LYS A 400 -7.02 5.50 -29.43
C LYS A 400 -7.28 6.64 -30.43
N THR A 401 -6.83 7.85 -30.09
CA THR A 401 -6.95 9.02 -30.97
C THR A 401 -5.95 8.97 -32.12
N ALA A 402 -4.72 8.49 -31.88
CA ALA A 402 -3.70 8.34 -32.92
C ALA A 402 -4.01 7.23 -33.95
N SER A 403 -4.93 6.32 -33.62
CA SER A 403 -5.35 5.21 -34.50
C SER A 403 -6.57 5.54 -35.37
N LYS A 404 -7.13 6.76 -35.26
CA LYS A 404 -8.20 7.30 -36.11
C LYS A 404 -7.62 8.31 -37.08
#